data_AF-A0A9N8JZ99-F1
#
_entry.id   AF-A0A9N8JZ99-F1
#
_cell.length_a   1.000
_cell.length_b   1.000
_cell.length_c   1.000
_cell.angle_alpha   90.00
_cell.angle_beta   90.00
_cell.angle_gamma   90.00
#
_symmetry.space_group_name_H-M   'P 1'
#
loop_
_entity.id
_entity.type
_entity.pdbx_description
1 polymer ?
#
loop_
_entity_poly.entity_id
_entity_poly.type
_entity_poly.pdbx_seq_one_letter_code
_entity_poly.pdbx_strand_id
1 'polypeptide(L)'
;MPTFGWQSNESPHAQFIRSRDWGATAIGPPETWPHQLHQMIDLIMLDPTPSAIMWGDSLTMIYNDGFVEFAGEKHPKLMGGTPMVSYAEVWEPQFAPIIKLGREKGLATRHKDVPLFLKRHGYNEYVSL
;
A
#
# COMPACT_ATOMS: atom_id res chain seq x y z
N MET A 1 0.11 -18.69 12.33
CA MET A 1 0.83 -17.43 12.61
C MET A 1 1.65 -17.17 11.36
N PRO A 2 1.34 -16.12 10.59
CA PRO A 2 2.14 -15.70 9.45
C PRO A 2 3.60 -15.54 9.88
N THR A 3 4.53 -16.18 9.19
CA THR A 3 5.96 -15.96 9.43
C THR A 3 6.42 -14.74 8.66
N PHE A 4 6.13 -13.56 9.20
CA PHE A 4 6.77 -12.32 8.76
C PHE A 4 8.24 -12.34 9.21
N GLY A 5 9.17 -12.06 8.29
CA GLY A 5 10.62 -12.17 8.53
C GLY A 5 11.20 -11.05 9.39
N TRP A 6 10.52 -9.90 9.49
CA TRP A 6 10.94 -8.81 10.36
C TRP A 6 10.63 -9.12 11.83
N GLN A 7 11.60 -8.87 12.72
CA GLN A 7 11.52 -9.17 14.15
C GLN A 7 11.04 -8.00 15.00
N SER A 8 10.77 -6.82 14.42
CA SER A 8 10.34 -5.66 15.20
C SER A 8 8.90 -5.86 15.70
N ASN A 9 8.79 -6.47 16.88
CA ASN A 9 7.59 -6.44 17.69
C ASN A 9 7.44 -5.07 18.38
N GLU A 10 8.40 -4.16 18.28
CA GLU A 10 8.35 -2.82 18.89
C GLU A 10 7.69 -1.76 17.98
N SER A 11 7.67 -1.96 16.66
CA SER A 11 7.01 -1.00 15.75
C SER A 11 5.48 -1.14 15.84
N PRO A 12 4.73 -0.08 16.23
CA PRO A 12 3.27 -0.13 16.29
C PRO A 12 2.65 -0.49 14.94
N HIS A 13 3.25 -0.06 13.84
CA HIS A 13 2.77 -0.37 12.50
C HIS A 13 3.03 -1.82 12.10
N ALA A 14 4.19 -2.37 12.49
CA ALA A 14 4.46 -3.80 12.30
C ALA A 14 3.50 -4.68 13.12
N GLN A 15 3.14 -4.26 14.35
CA GLN A 15 2.10 -4.92 15.14
C GLN A 15 0.72 -4.82 14.46
N PHE A 16 0.37 -3.63 13.95
CA PHE A 16 -0.88 -3.40 13.23
C PHE A 16 -1.04 -4.37 12.03
N ILE A 17 -0.01 -4.49 11.19
CA ILE A 17 -0.01 -5.43 10.04
C ILE A 17 -0.23 -6.88 10.49
N ARG A 18 0.41 -7.30 11.59
CA ARG A 18 0.25 -8.67 12.13
C ARG A 18 -1.14 -8.92 12.73
N SER A 19 -1.73 -7.90 13.36
CA SER A 19 -3.05 -7.98 14.00
C SER A 19 -4.22 -7.92 13.03
N ARG A 20 -3.95 -7.54 11.78
CA ARG A 20 -5.00 -7.38 10.77
C ARG A 20 -5.58 -8.74 10.38
N ASP A 21 -6.91 -8.80 10.30
CA ASP A 21 -7.61 -9.92 9.68
C ASP A 21 -7.44 -9.87 8.15
N TRP A 22 -6.37 -10.51 7.68
CA TRP A 22 -6.10 -10.67 6.25
C TRP A 22 -7.06 -11.62 5.55
N GLY A 23 -7.70 -12.54 6.29
CA GLY A 23 -8.71 -13.44 5.75
C GLY A 23 -9.93 -12.70 5.21
N ALA A 24 -10.22 -11.51 5.74
CA ALA A 24 -11.27 -10.63 5.24
C ALA A 24 -10.85 -9.74 4.04
N THR A 25 -9.64 -9.92 3.50
CA THR A 25 -9.13 -9.13 2.37
C THR A 25 -9.08 -9.95 1.08
N ALA A 26 -8.93 -9.29 -0.08
CA ALA A 26 -8.89 -9.95 -1.37
C ALA A 26 -7.68 -10.88 -1.59
N ILE A 27 -6.61 -10.72 -0.79
CA ILE A 27 -5.42 -11.59 -0.85
C ILE A 27 -5.48 -12.76 0.12
N GLY A 28 -6.54 -12.84 0.94
CA GLY A 28 -6.76 -13.93 1.89
C GLY A 28 -5.75 -13.98 3.03
N PRO A 29 -5.78 -15.04 3.85
CA PRO A 29 -4.90 -15.19 5.01
C PRO A 29 -3.44 -15.41 4.59
N PRO A 30 -2.45 -14.96 5.37
CA PRO A 30 -1.05 -14.94 4.94
C PRO A 30 -0.44 -16.32 4.68
N GLU A 31 -1.02 -17.37 5.28
CA GLU A 31 -0.69 -18.76 5.02
C GLU A 31 -0.94 -19.18 3.56
N THR A 32 -1.77 -18.44 2.83
CA THR A 32 -2.09 -18.69 1.40
C THR A 32 -1.31 -17.80 0.44
N TRP A 33 -0.56 -16.83 0.95
CA TRP A 33 0.17 -15.90 0.10
C TRP A 33 1.33 -16.59 -0.61
N PRO A 34 1.60 -16.22 -1.87
CA PRO A 34 2.78 -16.71 -2.57
C PRO A 34 4.05 -16.21 -1.87
N HIS A 35 5.12 -17.01 -1.93
CA HIS A 35 6.40 -16.67 -1.28
C HIS A 35 6.94 -15.30 -1.70
N GLN A 36 6.76 -14.92 -2.96
CA GLN A 36 7.19 -13.63 -3.51
C GLN A 36 6.53 -12.46 -2.77
N LEU A 37 5.25 -12.58 -2.39
CA LEU A 37 4.57 -11.53 -1.65
C LEU A 37 5.18 -11.37 -0.26
N HIS A 38 5.45 -12.47 0.46
CA HIS A 38 6.15 -12.41 1.74
C HIS A 38 7.48 -11.66 1.63
N GLN A 39 8.31 -12.02 0.64
CA GLN A 39 9.61 -11.37 0.41
C GLN A 39 9.49 -9.87 0.10
N MET A 40 8.51 -9.48 -0.71
CA MET A 40 8.30 -8.07 -1.03
C MET A 40 7.83 -7.28 0.19
N ILE A 41 6.94 -7.85 1.02
CA ILE A 41 6.53 -7.20 2.25
C ILE A 41 7.73 -7.10 3.21
N ASP A 42 8.55 -8.15 3.33
CA ASP A 42 9.77 -8.12 4.14
C ASP A 42 10.68 -6.98 3.72
N LEU A 43 10.85 -6.80 2.41
CA LEU A 43 11.65 -5.72 1.85
C LEU A 43 11.12 -4.34 2.23
N ILE A 44 9.83 -4.04 1.97
CA ILE A 44 9.30 -2.69 2.24
C ILE A 44 9.20 -2.39 3.75
N MET A 45 9.04 -3.42 4.59
CA MET A 45 8.93 -3.24 6.04
C MET A 45 10.28 -2.94 6.71
N LEU A 46 11.39 -3.27 6.05
CA LEU A 46 12.74 -2.92 6.48
C LEU A 46 13.26 -1.62 5.85
N ASP A 47 12.57 -1.11 4.84
CA ASP A 47 12.91 0.14 4.17
C ASP A 47 12.42 1.34 5.01
N PRO A 48 13.30 2.28 5.41
CA PRO A 48 12.89 3.49 6.13
C PRO A 48 12.18 4.52 5.25
N THR A 49 12.17 4.35 3.92
CA THR A 49 11.49 5.26 2.99
C THR A 49 10.02 4.91 2.82
N PRO A 50 9.09 5.88 2.70
CA PRO A 50 7.67 5.61 2.49
C PRO A 50 7.41 4.70 1.29
N SER A 51 6.89 3.49 1.54
CA SER A 51 6.76 2.44 0.53
C SER A 51 5.45 1.68 0.65
N ALA A 52 4.89 1.30 -0.51
CA ALA A 52 3.65 0.53 -0.61
C ALA A 52 3.70 -0.50 -1.74
N ILE A 53 3.03 -1.63 -1.53
CA ILE A 53 2.74 -2.69 -2.49
C ILE A 53 1.24 -2.63 -2.81
N MET A 54 0.92 -2.77 -4.09
CA MET A 54 -0.45 -2.99 -4.59
C MET A 54 -0.52 -4.40 -5.17
N TRP A 55 -1.12 -5.34 -4.45
CA TRP A 55 -1.07 -6.76 -4.82
C TRP A 55 -2.36 -7.28 -5.45
N GLY A 56 -2.20 -8.07 -6.51
CA GLY A 56 -3.29 -8.81 -7.17
C GLY A 56 -4.30 -7.93 -7.88
N ASP A 57 -5.40 -8.55 -8.32
CA ASP A 57 -6.38 -7.87 -9.17
C ASP A 57 -7.12 -6.72 -8.47
N SER A 58 -7.38 -6.88 -7.17
CA SER A 58 -8.01 -5.86 -6.34
C SER A 58 -7.05 -4.73 -5.90
N LEU A 59 -5.76 -4.84 -6.23
CA LEU A 59 -4.71 -3.89 -5.82
C LEU A 59 -4.70 -3.71 -4.31
N THR A 60 -4.65 -4.83 -3.59
CA THR A 60 -4.67 -4.82 -2.12
C THR A 60 -3.43 -4.11 -1.60
N MET A 61 -3.64 -3.06 -0.80
CA MET A 61 -2.57 -2.21 -0.29
C MET A 61 -1.89 -2.82 0.93
N ILE A 62 -0.57 -2.91 0.88
CA ILE A 62 0.30 -3.21 2.02
C ILE A 62 1.39 -2.16 2.03
N TYR A 63 1.66 -1.51 3.16
CA TYR A 63 2.59 -0.38 3.19
C TYR A 63 3.32 -0.29 4.53
N ASN A 64 4.51 0.31 4.54
CA ASN A 64 5.31 0.49 5.75
C ASN A 64 4.88 1.70 6.59
N ASP A 65 5.54 1.90 7.74
CA ASP A 65 5.25 2.99 8.66
C ASP A 65 5.51 4.37 8.05
N GLY A 66 6.56 4.52 7.24
CA GLY A 66 6.85 5.74 6.50
C GLY A 66 5.70 6.18 5.58
N PHE A 67 4.91 5.24 5.05
CA PHE A 67 3.77 5.55 4.18
C PHE A 67 2.53 6.03 4.95
N VAL A 68 2.48 5.92 6.28
CA VAL A 68 1.31 6.32 7.09
C VAL A 68 1.00 7.81 6.93
N GLU A 69 2.02 8.67 6.87
CA GLU A 69 1.84 10.11 6.68
C GLU A 69 1.22 10.44 5.31
N PHE A 70 1.64 9.73 4.26
CA PHE A 70 1.06 9.87 2.93
C PHE A 70 -0.38 9.33 2.88
N ALA A 71 -0.65 8.20 3.54
CA ALA A 71 -1.99 7.64 3.67
C ALA A 71 -2.95 8.60 4.40
N GLY A 72 -2.45 9.36 5.39
CA GLY A 72 -3.25 10.33 6.15
C GLY A 72 -4.51 9.68 6.75
N GLU A 73 -5.66 10.34 6.59
CA GLU A 73 -6.97 9.85 7.09
C GLU A 73 -7.42 8.51 6.49
N LYS A 74 -6.78 8.05 5.41
CA LYS A 74 -7.07 6.76 4.79
C LYS A 74 -6.46 5.62 5.60
N HIS A 75 -5.42 5.86 6.40
CA HIS A 75 -4.97 4.92 7.42
C HIS A 75 -5.96 4.90 8.61
N PRO A 76 -6.31 3.71 9.18
CA PRO A 76 -5.80 2.38 8.86
C PRO A 76 -6.60 1.62 7.79
N LYS A 77 -7.73 2.15 7.33
CA LYS A 77 -8.66 1.44 6.42
C LYS A 77 -8.04 1.08 5.07
N LEU A 78 -7.06 1.86 4.61
CA LEU A 78 -6.32 1.64 3.37
C LEU A 78 -5.55 0.32 3.40
N MET A 79 -4.93 -0.05 4.53
CA MET A 79 -4.24 -1.34 4.68
C MET A 79 -5.23 -2.44 4.31
N GLY A 80 -4.83 -3.42 3.50
CA GLY A 80 -5.70 -4.51 3.03
C GLY A 80 -6.94 -4.08 2.22
N GLY A 81 -7.10 -2.79 1.94
CA GLY A 81 -8.12 -2.23 1.07
C GLY A 81 -7.58 -1.95 -0.33
N THR A 82 -8.36 -1.26 -1.15
CA THR A 82 -7.97 -0.90 -2.52
C THR A 82 -7.75 0.61 -2.68
N PRO A 83 -6.73 1.04 -3.44
CA PRO A 83 -6.50 2.45 -3.71
C PRO A 83 -7.56 3.02 -4.66
N MET A 84 -8.26 2.18 -5.42
CA MET A 84 -9.35 2.60 -6.32
C MET A 84 -10.48 3.32 -5.57
N VAL A 85 -10.82 2.83 -4.37
CA VAL A 85 -11.82 3.45 -3.50
C VAL A 85 -11.19 4.54 -2.65
N SER A 86 -10.01 4.26 -2.09
CA SER A 86 -9.42 5.17 -1.11
C SER A 86 -8.92 6.45 -1.76
N TYR A 87 -8.36 6.40 -2.97
CA TYR A 87 -7.82 7.53 -3.72
C TYR A 87 -8.64 7.82 -4.99
N ALA A 88 -9.96 7.61 -4.93
CA ALA A 88 -10.86 7.78 -6.06
C ALA A 88 -10.74 9.18 -6.70
N GLU A 89 -10.41 10.21 -5.92
CA GLU A 89 -10.24 11.59 -6.39
C GLU A 89 -9.10 11.78 -7.40
N VAL A 90 -8.09 10.90 -7.37
CA VAL A 90 -6.90 10.97 -8.25
C VAL A 90 -6.68 9.69 -9.04
N TRP A 91 -7.56 8.69 -8.88
CA TRP A 91 -7.37 7.36 -9.46
C TRP A 91 -7.24 7.39 -10.99
N GLU A 92 -8.29 7.84 -11.69
CA GLU A 92 -8.32 7.92 -13.15
C GLU A 92 -7.23 8.84 -13.74
N PRO A 93 -7.05 10.09 -13.26
CA PRO A 93 -6.07 10.98 -13.88
C PRO A 93 -4.61 10.59 -13.60
N GLN A 94 -4.30 9.91 -12.49
CA GLN A 94 -2.91 9.69 -12.06
C GLN A 94 -2.50 8.21 -11.96
N PHE A 95 -3.25 7.38 -11.24
CA PHE A 95 -2.80 6.03 -10.90
C PHE A 95 -3.20 4.97 -11.95
N ALA A 96 -4.42 5.05 -12.48
CA ALA A 96 -4.95 4.06 -13.43
C ALA A 96 -4.04 3.87 -14.67
N PRO A 97 -3.50 4.93 -15.31
CA PRO A 97 -2.62 4.77 -16.46
C PRO A 97 -1.30 4.05 -16.11
N ILE A 98 -0.73 4.33 -14.94
CA ILE A 98 0.52 3.71 -14.46
C ILE A 98 0.31 2.22 -14.21
N ILE A 99 -0.77 1.87 -13.50
CA ILE A 99 -1.12 0.47 -13.20
C ILE A 99 -1.42 -0.30 -14.48
N LYS A 100 -2.17 0.30 -15.41
CA LYS A 100 -2.46 -0.31 -16.72
C LYS A 100 -1.18 -0.62 -17.49
N LEU A 101 -0.24 0.33 -17.53
CA LEU A 101 1.04 0.15 -18.22
C LEU A 101 1.86 -1.00 -17.60
N GLY A 102 1.94 -1.05 -16.27
CA GLY A 102 2.63 -2.14 -15.56
C GLY A 102 2.00 -3.50 -15.82
N ARG A 103 0.67 -3.61 -15.78
CA ARG A 103 -0.05 -4.87 -16.03
C ARG A 103 0.07 -5.35 -17.47
N GLU A 104 -0.13 -4.46 -18.45
CA GLU A 104 -0.20 -4.84 -19.87
C GLU A 104 1.18 -5.03 -20.49
N LYS A 105 2.18 -4.27 -20.04
CA LYS A 105 3.49 -4.21 -20.70
C LYS A 105 4.67 -4.58 -19.80
N GLY A 106 4.45 -4.81 -18.50
CA GLY A 106 5.53 -5.10 -17.56
C GLY A 106 6.53 -3.95 -17.39
N LEU A 107 6.13 -2.71 -17.67
CA LEU A 107 7.02 -1.56 -17.63
C LEU A 107 6.98 -0.88 -16.25
N ALA A 108 8.15 -0.74 -15.66
CA ALA A 108 8.35 0.13 -14.50
C ALA A 108 8.45 1.59 -14.96
N THR A 109 7.87 2.49 -14.19
CA THR A 109 7.94 3.94 -14.41
C THR A 109 8.42 4.62 -13.14
N ARG A 110 9.04 5.79 -13.30
CA ARG A 110 9.41 6.66 -12.19
C ARG A 110 8.74 8.00 -12.41
N HIS A 111 7.98 8.40 -11.41
CA HIS A 111 7.39 9.73 -11.33
C HIS A 111 8.02 10.45 -10.15
N LYS A 112 8.27 11.74 -10.30
CA LYS A 112 8.84 12.61 -9.26
C LYS A 112 8.05 13.90 -9.21
N ASP A 113 7.90 14.41 -8.01
CA ASP A 113 7.25 15.67 -7.72
C ASP A 113 5.85 15.74 -8.34
N VAL A 114 5.13 14.62 -8.31
CA VAL A 114 3.79 14.52 -8.90
C VAL A 114 2.82 15.30 -8.00
N PRO A 115 2.22 16.39 -8.51
CA PRO A 115 1.26 17.15 -7.74
C PRO A 115 -0.03 16.34 -7.61
N LEU A 116 -0.35 15.93 -6.39
CA LEU A 116 -1.60 15.26 -6.04
C LEU A 116 -2.45 16.18 -5.18
N PHE A 117 -3.71 16.36 -5.60
CA PHE A 117 -4.72 17.01 -4.77
C PHE A 117 -5.54 15.92 -4.10
N LEU A 118 -5.23 15.64 -2.84
CA LEU A 118 -5.87 14.58 -2.06
C LEU A 118 -6.89 15.19 -1.11
N LYS A 119 -8.04 14.53 -0.94
CA LYS A 119 -8.97 14.92 0.12
C LYS A 119 -8.44 14.41 1.46
N ARG A 120 -8.07 15.33 2.34
CA ARG A 120 -7.49 15.11 3.67
C ARG A 120 -8.01 16.20 4.61
N HIS A 121 -8.32 15.85 5.85
CA HIS A 121 -8.80 16.77 6.89
C HIS A 121 -10.06 17.56 6.48
N GLY A 122 -10.89 16.97 5.62
CA GLY A 122 -12.12 17.58 5.11
C GLY A 122 -11.95 18.57 3.95
N TYR A 123 -10.73 18.84 3.47
CA TYR A 123 -10.45 19.73 2.33
C TYR A 123 -9.46 19.09 1.33
N ASN A 124 -9.22 19.74 0.19
CA ASN A 124 -8.23 19.27 -0.79
C ASN A 124 -6.85 19.81 -0.41
N GLU A 125 -5.92 18.90 -0.15
CA GLU A 125 -4.52 19.18 0.19
C GLU A 125 -3.61 18.90 -1.01
N TYR A 126 -2.62 19.77 -1.19
CA TYR A 126 -1.51 19.50 -2.11
C TYR A 126 -0.51 18.57 -1.43
N VAL A 127 -0.24 17.44 -2.08
CA VAL A 127 0.78 16.47 -1.66
C VAL A 127 1.66 16.18 -2.88
N SER A 128 2.97 16.17 -2.68
CA SER A 128 3.95 15.83 -3.72
C SER A 128 4.55 14.46 -3.43
N LEU A 129 4.55 13.58 -4.43
CA LEU A 129 5.23 12.27 -4.44
C LEU A 129 6.44 12.28 -5.36
#